data_AF-A0A959UAN2-F1
#
_entry.id   AF-A0A959UAN2-F1
#
_cell.length_a   1.000
_cell.length_b   1.000
_cell.length_c   1.000
_cell.angle_alpha   90.00
_cell.angle_beta   90.00
_cell.angle_gamma   90.00
#
_symmetry.space_group_name_H-M   'P 1'
#
loop_
_entity.id
_entity.type
_entity.pdbx_description
1 polymer ?
#
loop_
_entity_poly.entity_id
_entity_poly.type
_entity_poly.pdbx_seq_one_letter_code
_entity_poly.pdbx_strand_id
1 'polypeptide(L)'
;MTRSLAAEWSKYKIRTNAIAPGPFPTQGAFSRLFPDQLKEQLDPLKRIPAKRYGEHQELANLAAYLMSDFSAYINGEVVTIDSGEWIYNAGEFTGFDAIPQEMWDFVEKEVRGKNKK
;
A
#
# COMPACT_ATOMS: atom_id res chain seq x y z
N MET A 1 -9.95 0.82 -17.76
CA MET A 1 -8.97 0.65 -18.86
C MET A 1 -8.23 -0.69 -18.74
N THR A 2 -7.35 -0.90 -17.75
CA THR A 2 -6.53 -2.13 -17.61
C THR A 2 -7.33 -3.44 -17.73
N ARG A 3 -8.40 -3.61 -16.94
CA ARG A 3 -9.22 -4.84 -16.97
C ARG A 3 -9.99 -5.04 -18.28
N SER A 4 -10.50 -3.96 -18.87
CA SER A 4 -11.22 -4.01 -20.15
C SER A 4 -10.30 -4.46 -21.28
N LEU A 5 -9.12 -3.83 -21.40
CA LEU A 5 -8.14 -4.19 -22.42
C LEU A 5 -7.57 -5.60 -22.21
N ALA A 6 -7.38 -6.02 -20.96
CA ALA A 6 -6.94 -7.38 -20.64
C ALA A 6 -7.90 -8.43 -21.24
N ALA A 7 -9.21 -8.23 -21.08
CA ALA A 7 -10.22 -9.12 -21.64
C ALA A 7 -10.28 -9.02 -23.18
N GLU A 8 -10.34 -7.80 -23.73
CA GLU A 8 -10.58 -7.57 -25.15
C GLU A 8 -9.38 -7.88 -26.06
N TRP A 9 -8.16 -7.68 -25.57
CA TRP A 9 -6.93 -7.80 -26.35
C TRP A 9 -6.16 -9.10 -26.12
N SER A 10 -6.65 -9.99 -25.25
CA SER A 10 -6.09 -11.34 -25.08
C SER A 10 -6.01 -12.10 -26.42
N LYS A 11 -7.00 -11.92 -27.30
CA LYS A 11 -7.00 -12.50 -28.67
C LYS A 11 -5.81 -12.04 -29.54
N TYR A 12 -5.22 -10.90 -29.23
CA TYR A 12 -4.03 -10.35 -29.89
C TYR A 12 -2.74 -10.72 -29.14
N LYS A 13 -2.81 -11.57 -28.12
CA LYS A 13 -1.69 -11.95 -27.24
C LYS A 13 -1.08 -10.74 -26.50
N ILE A 14 -1.89 -9.72 -26.23
CA ILE A 14 -1.49 -8.56 -25.43
C ILE A 14 -2.02 -8.74 -24.01
N ARG A 15 -1.14 -8.58 -23.02
CA ARG A 15 -1.49 -8.53 -21.60
C ARG A 15 -1.42 -7.10 -21.09
N THR A 16 -2.31 -6.74 -20.18
CA THR A 16 -2.30 -5.42 -19.53
C THR A 16 -2.47 -5.59 -18.03
N ASN A 17 -1.48 -5.12 -17.26
CA ASN A 17 -1.52 -5.05 -15.80
C ASN A 17 -1.21 -3.61 -15.36
N ALA A 18 -1.52 -3.27 -14.11
CA ALA A 18 -1.16 -2.00 -13.50
C ALA A 18 -0.38 -2.24 -12.20
N ILE A 19 0.43 -1.25 -11.82
CA ILE A 19 1.10 -1.20 -10.54
C ILE A 19 0.54 0.00 -9.77
N ALA A 20 0.14 -0.21 -8.52
CA ALA A 20 -0.31 0.83 -7.60
C ALA A 20 0.76 1.04 -6.52
N PRO A 21 1.75 1.92 -6.75
CA PRO A 21 2.82 2.14 -5.78
C PRO A 21 2.35 3.02 -4.63
N GLY A 22 2.93 2.77 -3.45
CA GLY A 22 2.97 3.72 -2.35
C GLY A 22 4.02 4.81 -2.59
N PRO A 23 4.64 5.36 -1.53
CA PRO A 23 5.57 6.46 -1.67
C PRO A 23 6.97 5.99 -2.08
N PHE A 24 7.38 6.33 -3.30
CA PHE A 24 8.73 6.16 -3.87
C PHE A 24 9.33 7.56 -4.16
N PRO A 25 10.20 8.09 -3.28
CA PRO A 25 10.63 9.49 -3.34
C PRO A 25 11.48 9.83 -4.57
N THR A 26 11.02 10.75 -5.41
CA THR A 26 11.85 11.36 -6.46
C THR A 26 12.29 12.77 -6.06
N GLN A 27 13.47 13.20 -6.50
CA GLN A 27 14.01 14.52 -6.16
C GLN A 27 13.02 15.65 -6.47
N GLY A 28 12.41 15.62 -7.66
CA GLY A 28 11.50 16.69 -8.10
C GLY A 28 10.17 16.73 -7.36
N ALA A 29 9.58 15.57 -7.02
CA ALA A 29 8.30 15.52 -6.33
C ALA A 29 8.47 15.89 -4.85
N PHE A 30 9.47 15.32 -4.17
CA PHE A 30 9.66 15.53 -2.74
C PHE A 30 10.07 16.96 -2.41
N SER A 31 10.96 17.58 -3.20
CA SER A 31 11.40 18.95 -2.94
C SER A 31 10.31 20.00 -3.14
N ARG A 32 9.27 19.68 -3.93
CA ARG A 32 8.18 20.62 -4.26
C ARG A 32 6.93 20.41 -3.41
N LEU A 33 6.66 19.17 -3.00
CA LEU A 33 5.44 18.80 -2.28
C LEU A 33 5.65 18.71 -0.76
N PHE A 34 6.89 18.54 -0.29
CA PHE A 34 7.22 18.43 1.12
C PHE A 34 8.32 19.43 1.54
N PRO A 35 8.01 20.74 1.60
CA PRO A 35 8.95 21.74 2.09
C PRO A 35 9.30 21.46 3.57
N ASP A 36 10.53 21.78 3.96
CA ASP A 36 11.12 21.36 5.26
C ASP A 36 10.28 21.74 6.48
N GLN A 37 9.57 22.87 6.40
CA GLN A 37 8.71 23.39 7.47
C GLN A 37 7.48 22.50 7.75
N LEU A 38 7.05 21.68 6.80
CA LEU A 38 5.90 20.79 6.92
C LEU A 38 6.27 19.33 7.19
N LYS A 39 7.58 18.98 7.17
CA LYS A 39 8.03 17.59 7.27
C LYS A 39 7.62 16.90 8.57
N GLU A 40 7.64 17.60 9.70
CA GLU A 40 7.24 17.00 11.00
C GLU A 40 5.72 16.75 11.11
N GLN A 41 4.92 17.63 10.50
CA GLN A 41 3.46 17.57 10.56
C GLN A 41 2.87 16.60 9.53
N LEU A 42 3.51 16.48 8.36
CA LEU A 42 3.04 15.67 7.23
C LEU A 42 3.93 14.47 6.95
N ASP A 43 4.63 13.94 7.95
CA ASP A 43 5.54 12.81 7.79
C ASP A 43 4.81 11.61 7.13
N PRO A 44 5.09 11.31 5.84
CA PRO A 44 4.42 10.24 5.12
C PRO A 44 4.72 8.87 5.75
N LEU A 45 5.85 8.72 6.45
CA LEU A 45 6.25 7.46 7.06
C LEU A 45 5.30 7.03 8.18
N LYS A 46 4.58 7.96 8.82
CA LYS A 46 3.58 7.62 9.84
C LYS A 46 2.46 6.74 9.29
N ARG A 47 2.12 6.93 8.02
CA ARG A 47 1.05 6.20 7.31
C ARG A 47 1.50 4.86 6.76
N ILE A 48 2.81 4.62 6.65
CA ILE A 48 3.37 3.40 6.07
C ILE A 48 3.68 2.40 7.20
N PRO A 49 3.12 1.17 7.17
CA PRO A 49 3.40 0.16 8.20
C PRO A 49 4.89 -0.16 8.39
N ALA A 50 5.66 -0.34 7.31
CA ALA A 50 7.10 -0.63 7.42
C ALA A 50 7.97 0.58 7.80
N LYS A 51 7.39 1.78 7.99
CA LYS A 51 8.10 3.00 8.39
C LYS A 51 9.31 3.34 7.50
N ARG A 52 9.23 2.99 6.22
CA ARG A 52 10.22 3.33 5.19
C ARG A 52 9.56 3.63 3.86
N TYR A 53 10.27 4.33 3.01
CA TYR A 53 9.93 4.47 1.61
C TYR A 53 10.27 3.21 0.82
N GLY A 54 9.62 3.05 -0.33
CA GLY A 54 10.00 2.04 -1.30
C GLY A 54 11.28 2.44 -2.03
N GLU A 55 12.16 1.46 -2.27
CA GLU A 55 13.35 1.63 -3.09
C GLU A 55 12.98 1.48 -4.57
N HIS A 56 13.50 2.33 -5.45
CA HIS A 56 13.15 2.30 -6.88
C HIS A 56 13.45 0.94 -7.53
N GLN A 57 14.45 0.22 -7.02
CA GLN A 57 14.77 -1.13 -7.49
C GLN A 57 13.65 -2.12 -7.17
N GLU A 58 12.93 -1.99 -6.05
CA GLU A 58 11.79 -2.84 -5.71
C GLU A 58 10.64 -2.66 -6.72
N LEU A 59 10.35 -1.40 -7.08
CA LEU A 59 9.36 -1.06 -8.10
C LEU A 59 9.78 -1.56 -9.50
N ALA A 60 11.05 -1.36 -9.86
CA ALA A 60 11.60 -1.82 -11.13
C ALA A 60 11.57 -3.35 -11.25
N ASN A 61 11.88 -4.07 -10.18
CA ASN A 61 11.82 -5.53 -10.14
C ASN A 61 10.39 -6.04 -10.38
N LEU A 62 9.38 -5.43 -9.74
CA LEU A 62 7.99 -5.79 -9.99
C LEU A 62 7.57 -5.51 -11.44
N ALA A 63 7.94 -4.35 -11.98
CA ALA A 63 7.67 -4.01 -13.37
C ALA A 63 8.33 -5.01 -14.34
N ALA A 64 9.60 -5.36 -14.10
CA ALA A 64 10.32 -6.35 -14.89
C ALA A 64 9.64 -7.72 -14.85
N TYR A 65 9.21 -8.18 -13.68
CA TYR A 65 8.46 -9.43 -13.54
C TYR A 65 7.15 -9.42 -14.35
N LEU A 66 6.34 -8.35 -14.25
CA LEU A 66 5.05 -8.26 -14.95
C LEU A 66 5.17 -8.17 -16.47
N MET A 67 6.31 -7.67 -16.96
CA MET A 67 6.64 -7.65 -18.39
C MET A 67 7.25 -8.96 -18.90
N SER A 68 7.83 -9.77 -18.02
CA SER A 68 8.49 -11.03 -18.39
C SER A 68 7.51 -12.16 -18.73
N ASP A 69 8.05 -13.23 -19.32
CA ASP A 69 7.29 -14.47 -19.55
C ASP A 69 6.97 -15.23 -18.25
N PHE A 70 7.66 -14.93 -17.15
CA PHE A 70 7.36 -15.54 -15.85
C PHE A 70 5.97 -15.17 -15.34
N SER A 71 5.40 -14.05 -15.81
CA SER A 71 4.04 -13.62 -15.50
C SER A 71 3.07 -13.87 -16.66
N ALA A 72 3.33 -14.82 -17.57
CA ALA A 72 2.56 -15.01 -18.80
C ALA A 72 1.05 -15.25 -18.58
N TYR A 73 0.65 -15.74 -17.41
CA TYR A 73 -0.75 -15.97 -17.06
C TYR A 73 -1.37 -14.88 -16.17
N ILE A 74 -0.62 -13.82 -15.85
CA ILE A 74 -1.12 -12.65 -15.12
C ILE A 74 -1.58 -11.60 -16.12
N ASN A 75 -2.89 -11.33 -16.15
CA ASN A 75 -3.51 -10.37 -17.05
C ASN A 75 -4.72 -9.68 -16.39
N GLY A 76 -4.79 -8.35 -16.47
CA GLY A 76 -5.87 -7.53 -15.91
C GLY A 76 -5.68 -7.13 -14.44
N GLU A 77 -4.52 -7.45 -13.84
CA GLU A 77 -4.29 -7.26 -12.41
C GLU A 77 -3.84 -5.83 -12.08
N VAL A 78 -4.08 -5.41 -10.83
CA VAL A 78 -3.54 -4.20 -10.23
C VAL A 78 -2.71 -4.60 -9.02
N VAL A 79 -1.39 -4.64 -9.17
CA VAL A 79 -0.50 -5.04 -8.09
C VAL A 79 -0.12 -3.83 -7.25
N THR A 80 -0.58 -3.80 -6.00
CA THR A 80 -0.21 -2.77 -5.03
C THR A 80 1.18 -3.05 -4.45
N ILE A 81 2.04 -2.04 -4.41
CA ILE A 81 3.38 -2.10 -3.82
C ILE A 81 3.61 -0.87 -2.93
N ASP A 82 3.08 -0.92 -1.70
CA ASP A 82 3.01 0.24 -0.80
C ASP A 82 3.28 -0.11 0.66
N SER A 83 3.86 -1.30 0.92
CA SER A 83 4.04 -1.82 2.28
C SER A 83 2.73 -1.89 3.11
N GLY A 84 1.58 -2.01 2.46
CA GLY A 84 0.28 -2.06 3.12
C GLY A 84 -0.25 -0.69 3.53
N GLU A 85 0.32 0.42 3.05
CA GLU A 85 -0.20 1.77 3.33
C GLU A 85 -1.70 1.86 3.03
N TRP A 86 -2.14 1.46 1.84
CA TRP A 86 -3.54 1.54 1.42
C TRP A 86 -4.48 0.86 2.42
N ILE A 87 -4.20 -0.41 2.77
CA ILE A 87 -5.06 -1.19 3.66
C ILE A 87 -4.96 -0.72 5.11
N TYR A 88 -3.78 -0.27 5.54
CA TYR A 88 -3.58 0.25 6.88
C TYR A 88 -4.36 1.54 7.11
N ASN A 89 -4.35 2.46 6.15
CA ASN A 89 -5.06 3.74 6.29
C ASN A 89 -6.56 3.64 5.99
N ALA A 90 -7.00 2.60 5.27
CA ALA A 90 -8.42 2.36 4.99
C ALA A 90 -9.13 1.57 6.11
N GLY A 91 -8.39 0.95 7.03
CA GLY A 91 -8.97 0.16 8.12
C GLY A 91 -9.57 1.04 9.22
N GLU A 92 -10.79 0.72 9.65
CA GLU A 92 -11.49 1.46 10.71
C GLU A 92 -10.77 1.38 12.07
N PHE A 93 -10.19 0.21 12.38
CA PHE A 93 -9.59 -0.10 13.68
C PHE A 93 -8.05 -0.20 13.64
N THR A 94 -7.40 0.14 12.53
CA THR A 94 -5.94 0.00 12.40
C THR A 94 -5.19 0.88 13.39
N GLY A 95 -5.74 2.04 13.76
CA GLY A 95 -5.17 2.92 14.78
C GLY A 95 -5.19 2.37 16.22
N PHE A 96 -5.73 1.17 16.45
CA PHE A 96 -5.60 0.48 17.75
C PHE A 96 -4.20 -0.08 17.97
N ASP A 97 -3.33 -0.07 16.96
CA ASP A 97 -1.91 -0.37 17.11
C ASP A 97 -1.18 0.61 18.05
N ALA A 98 -1.73 1.81 18.25
CA ALA A 98 -1.26 2.80 19.22
C ALA A 98 -1.61 2.45 20.68
N ILE A 99 -2.47 1.46 20.92
CA ILE A 99 -2.83 1.02 22.28
C ILE A 99 -1.65 0.22 22.87
N PRO A 100 -1.10 0.63 24.03
CA PRO A 100 -0.03 -0.12 24.68
C PRO A 100 -0.44 -1.56 24.99
N GLN A 101 0.50 -2.50 24.91
CA GLN A 101 0.19 -3.92 25.04
C GLN A 101 -0.48 -4.24 26.38
N GLU A 102 -0.07 -3.56 27.45
CA GLU A 102 -0.56 -3.73 28.82
C GLU A 102 -2.02 -3.28 29.00
N MET A 103 -2.54 -2.46 28.08
CA MET A 103 -3.91 -1.94 28.14
C MET A 103 -4.93 -2.89 27.51
N TRP A 104 -4.50 -3.91 26.76
CA TRP A 104 -5.42 -4.82 26.07
C TRP A 104 -6.27 -5.64 27.03
N ASP A 105 -5.73 -6.08 28.17
CA ASP A 105 -6.48 -6.80 29.20
C ASP A 105 -7.65 -5.96 29.74
N PHE A 106 -7.43 -4.64 29.90
CA PHE A 106 -8.47 -3.70 30.32
C PHE A 106 -9.52 -3.52 29.22
N VAL A 107 -9.11 -3.29 27.97
CA VAL A 107 -10.01 -3.14 26.82
C VAL A 107 -10.89 -4.39 26.65
N GLU A 108 -10.30 -5.59 26.73
CA GLU A 108 -11.04 -6.84 26.63
C GLU A 108 -12.11 -6.98 27.71
N LYS A 109 -11.75 -6.68 28.97
CA LYS A 109 -12.67 -6.77 30.10
C LYS A 109 -13.87 -5.84 29.94
N GLU A 110 -13.65 -4.60 29.52
CA GLU A 110 -14.71 -3.62 29.30
C GLU A 110 -15.65 -4.00 28.16
N VAL A 111 -15.11 -4.50 27.04
CA VAL A 111 -15.92 -4.92 25.89
C VAL A 111 -16.76 -6.15 26.23
N ARG A 112 -16.16 -7.19 26.81
CA ARG A 112 -16.88 -8.43 27.17
C ARG A 112 -17.86 -8.24 28.32
N GLY A 113 -17.58 -7.33 29.25
CA GLY A 113 -18.46 -7.00 30.37
C GLY A 113 -19.79 -6.39 29.92
N LYS A 114 -19.79 -5.62 28.83
CA LYS A 114 -21.00 -5.03 28.24
C LYS A 114 -21.90 -6.05 27.54
N ASN A 115 -21.34 -7.13 26.99
CA ASN A 115 -22.10 -8.19 26.30
C ASN A 115 -22.77 -9.22 27.24
N LYS A 116 -22.57 -9.11 28.57
CA LYS A 116 -23.19 -9.99 29.58
C LYS A 116 -24.48 -9.43 30.18
N LYS A 117 -25.01 -8.33 29.66
CA LYS A 117 -26.37 -7.83 29.93
C LYS A 117 -27.28 -8.19 28.76
#